data_AF-A0A428YT03-F1
#
_entry.id   AF-A0A428YT03-F1
#
_cell.length_a   1.000
_cell.length_b   1.000
_cell.length_c   1.000
_cell.angle_alpha   90.00
_cell.angle_beta   90.00
_cell.angle_gamma   90.00
#
_symmetry.space_group_name_H-M   'P 1'
#
loop_
_entity.id
_entity.type
_entity.pdbx_description
1 polymer ?
#
loop_
_entity_poly.entity_id
_entity_poly.type
_entity_poly.pdbx_seq_one_letter_code
_entity_poly.pdbx_strand_id
1 'polypeptide(L)'
;MKMAELGARLAGVPDAEVGRGALHPELPDPAVGARVDEFIENYPALLGDSCYVDFLRLFGGAAIERERADGGADLVTILGFNDVTMDMLEMDGPVVEDGFLVFANCVYHRYRDSQLDTYEYDFAFDVSGTRKPGVYRYESTPRNTDQPFIWHASDFCAWLEELTERNGVYERPAFE
;
A
#
# COMPACT_ATOMS: atom_id res chain seq x y z
N MET A 1 11.54 13.88 -9.11
CA MET A 1 12.77 13.08 -8.88
C MET A 1 12.61 12.10 -7.73
N LYS A 2 12.22 12.53 -6.53
CA LYS A 2 12.05 11.64 -5.35
C LYS A 2 11.26 10.36 -5.61
N MET A 3 10.11 10.42 -6.29
CA MET A 3 9.28 9.24 -6.53
C MET A 3 9.92 8.21 -7.48
N ALA A 4 10.66 8.66 -8.49
CA ALA A 4 11.39 7.74 -9.38
C ALA A 4 12.49 6.97 -8.63
N GLU A 5 13.20 7.64 -7.72
CA GLU A 5 14.21 7.02 -6.86
C GLU A 5 13.59 6.01 -5.88
N LEU A 6 12.46 6.36 -5.26
CA LEU A 6 11.73 5.44 -4.37
C LEU A 6 11.16 4.24 -5.13
N GLY A 7 10.64 4.43 -6.35
CA GLY A 7 10.20 3.33 -7.19
C GLY A 7 11.34 2.38 -7.57
N ALA A 8 12.53 2.91 -7.86
CA ALA A 8 13.72 2.08 -8.09
C ALA A 8 14.16 1.32 -6.83
N ARG A 9 14.04 1.93 -5.65
CA ARG A 9 14.27 1.25 -4.36
C ARG A 9 13.26 0.13 -4.15
N LEU A 10 11.98 0.37 -4.43
CA LEU A 10 10.92 -0.63 -4.31
C LEU A 10 11.16 -1.81 -5.26
N ALA A 11 11.49 -1.54 -6.53
CA ALA A 11 11.85 -2.57 -7.49
C ALA A 11 13.13 -3.37 -7.11
N GLY A 12 13.95 -2.83 -6.20
CA GLY A 12 15.11 -3.51 -5.63
C GLY A 12 14.79 -4.37 -4.40
N VAL A 13 13.57 -4.30 -3.85
CA VAL A 13 13.14 -5.18 -2.76
C VAL A 13 12.95 -6.60 -3.33
N PRO A 14 13.44 -7.66 -2.65
CA PRO A 14 13.28 -9.03 -3.14
C PRO A 14 11.82 -9.39 -3.36
N ASP A 15 11.53 -10.02 -4.49
CA ASP A 15 10.19 -10.50 -4.89
C ASP A 15 9.17 -9.37 -5.09
N ALA A 16 9.64 -8.12 -5.23
CA ALA A 16 8.79 -7.00 -5.57
C ALA A 16 8.50 -6.94 -7.07
N GLU A 17 7.23 -6.72 -7.39
CA GLU A 17 6.76 -6.37 -8.71
C GLU A 17 6.23 -4.94 -8.69
N VAL A 18 6.73 -4.10 -9.59
CA VAL A 18 6.29 -2.71 -9.75
C VAL A 18 5.73 -2.58 -11.14
N GLY A 19 4.46 -2.20 -11.25
CA GLY A 19 3.83 -2.09 -12.55
C GLY A 19 4.11 -0.76 -13.24
N ARG A 20 3.25 -0.41 -14.20
CA ARG A 20 3.45 0.74 -15.09
C ARG A 20 2.26 1.67 -15.01
N GLY A 21 2.53 2.95 -14.80
CA GLY A 21 1.53 4.00 -14.90
C GLY A 21 1.56 4.72 -16.26
N ALA A 22 0.66 5.68 -16.43
CA ALA A 22 0.58 6.50 -17.65
C ALA A 22 1.81 7.36 -17.93
N LEU A 23 2.61 7.64 -16.91
CA LEU A 23 3.85 8.40 -17.01
C LEU A 23 5.10 7.52 -16.88
N HIS A 24 4.96 6.19 -16.93
CA HIS A 24 6.12 5.28 -16.86
C HIS A 24 7.15 5.67 -17.95
N PRO A 25 8.44 5.83 -17.60
CA PRO A 25 9.42 6.51 -18.45
C PRO A 25 9.72 5.81 -19.78
N GLU A 26 9.62 4.48 -19.80
CA GLU A 26 9.96 3.67 -20.98
C GLU A 26 8.73 3.06 -21.66
N LEU A 27 7.65 2.84 -20.90
CA LEU A 27 6.51 2.02 -21.28
C LEU A 27 5.23 2.57 -20.63
N PRO A 28 4.80 3.79 -20.99
CA PRO A 28 3.61 4.41 -20.42
C PRO A 28 2.36 3.61 -20.76
N ASP A 29 1.44 3.49 -19.80
CA ASP A 29 0.11 2.91 -19.99
C ASP A 29 -0.99 3.99 -19.87
N PRO A 30 -1.50 4.51 -21.00
CA PRO A 30 -2.54 5.54 -20.99
C PRO A 30 -3.84 5.11 -20.32
N ALA A 31 -4.16 3.80 -20.30
CA ALA A 31 -5.39 3.31 -19.68
C ALA A 31 -5.35 3.53 -18.17
N VAL A 32 -4.19 3.35 -17.53
CA VAL A 32 -3.99 3.68 -16.10
C VAL A 32 -4.25 5.17 -15.84
N GLY A 33 -3.86 6.05 -16.75
CA GLY A 33 -3.96 7.50 -16.57
C GLY A 33 -5.38 7.99 -16.39
N ALA A 34 -6.30 7.57 -17.27
CA ALA A 34 -7.71 7.93 -17.19
C ALA A 34 -8.35 7.49 -15.86
N ARG A 35 -7.95 6.33 -15.36
CA ARG A 35 -8.46 5.74 -14.13
C ARG A 35 -7.93 6.44 -12.88
N VAL A 36 -6.65 6.81 -12.90
CA VAL A 36 -6.05 7.64 -11.85
C VAL A 36 -6.76 8.99 -11.78
N ASP A 37 -7.00 9.63 -12.93
CA ASP A 37 -7.68 10.93 -12.95
C ASP A 37 -9.13 10.82 -12.42
N GLU A 38 -9.91 9.82 -12.84
CA GLU A 38 -11.24 9.54 -12.31
C GLU A 38 -11.22 9.27 -10.79
N PHE A 39 -10.24 8.50 -10.32
CA PHE A 39 -10.08 8.21 -8.89
C PHE A 39 -9.79 9.48 -8.07
N ILE A 40 -8.90 10.35 -8.55
CA ILE A 40 -8.55 11.60 -7.87
C ILE A 40 -9.72 12.60 -7.91
N GLU A 41 -10.54 12.60 -8.96
CA GLU A 41 -11.78 13.38 -9.01
C GLU A 41 -12.77 12.95 -7.92
N ASN A 42 -12.86 11.65 -7.63
CA ASN A 42 -13.69 11.12 -6.55
C ASN A 42 -13.11 11.35 -5.15
N TYR A 43 -11.78 11.44 -5.03
CA TYR A 43 -11.07 11.62 -3.75
C TYR A 43 -10.09 12.81 -3.79
N PRO A 44 -10.59 14.06 -3.92
CA PRO A 44 -9.74 15.23 -4.11
C PRO A 44 -8.81 15.52 -2.91
N ALA A 45 -9.10 14.96 -1.73
CA ALA A 45 -8.21 15.05 -0.55
C ALA A 45 -6.81 14.45 -0.83
N LEU A 46 -6.71 13.47 -1.72
CA LEU A 46 -5.44 12.85 -2.11
C LEU A 46 -4.49 13.80 -2.85
N LEU A 47 -5.00 14.90 -3.43
CA LEU A 47 -4.16 15.94 -4.00
C LEU A 47 -3.24 16.61 -2.96
N GLY A 48 -3.57 16.47 -1.66
CA GLY A 48 -2.70 16.88 -0.56
C GLY A 48 -1.43 16.03 -0.44
N ASP A 49 -1.40 14.81 -1.00
CA ASP A 49 -0.26 13.92 -1.02
C ASP A 49 0.24 13.69 -2.46
N SER A 50 1.04 14.64 -2.95
CA SER A 50 1.62 14.56 -4.29
C SER A 50 2.47 13.30 -4.52
N CYS A 51 3.02 12.70 -3.47
CA CYS A 51 3.82 11.48 -3.60
C CYS A 51 2.95 10.29 -4.01
N TYR A 52 1.76 10.15 -3.43
CA TYR A 52 0.85 9.08 -3.82
C TYR A 52 0.35 9.25 -5.26
N VAL A 53 -0.02 10.47 -5.64
CA VAL A 53 -0.46 10.78 -7.01
C VAL A 53 0.65 10.50 -8.03
N ASP A 54 1.88 10.92 -7.74
CA ASP A 54 3.04 10.64 -8.58
C ASP A 54 3.31 9.13 -8.68
N PHE A 55 3.17 8.38 -7.58
CA PHE A 55 3.31 6.93 -7.57
C PHE A 55 2.30 6.25 -8.49
N LEU A 56 1.02 6.58 -8.36
CA LEU A 56 -0.04 6.03 -9.22
C LEU A 56 0.20 6.37 -10.70
N ARG A 57 0.66 7.58 -11.00
CA ARG A 57 0.92 8.00 -12.38
C ARG A 57 2.17 7.34 -12.98
N LEU A 58 3.20 7.08 -12.19
CA LEU A 58 4.46 6.49 -12.68
C LEU A 58 4.41 4.95 -12.71
N PHE A 59 3.83 4.34 -11.68
CA PHE A 59 3.91 2.91 -11.43
C PHE A 59 2.53 2.24 -11.44
N GLY A 60 1.46 2.97 -11.12
CA GLY A 60 0.10 2.44 -11.21
C GLY A 60 -0.22 1.35 -10.20
N GLY A 61 0.66 1.03 -9.24
CA GLY A 61 0.51 -0.08 -8.29
C GLY A 61 1.80 -0.90 -8.15
N ALA A 62 1.96 -1.60 -7.04
CA ALA A 62 3.06 -2.55 -6.82
C ALA A 62 2.68 -3.65 -5.82
N ALA A 63 3.35 -4.79 -5.91
CA ALA A 63 3.17 -5.91 -4.99
C ALA A 63 4.51 -6.49 -4.55
N ILE A 64 4.53 -7.18 -3.40
CA ILE A 64 5.62 -8.03 -2.93
C ILE A 64 4.97 -9.34 -2.49
N GLU A 65 5.28 -10.42 -3.18
CA GLU A 65 4.80 -11.76 -2.82
C GLU A 65 5.99 -12.68 -2.60
N ARG A 66 6.28 -12.96 -1.32
CA ARG A 66 7.45 -13.74 -0.94
C ARG A 66 7.06 -14.98 -0.14
N GLU A 67 7.36 -16.14 -0.69
CA GLU A 67 7.32 -17.40 0.07
C GLU A 67 8.51 -17.47 1.03
N ARG A 68 8.26 -17.91 2.26
CA ARG A 68 9.28 -18.03 3.31
C ARG A 68 9.71 -19.47 3.48
N ALA A 69 10.94 -19.65 3.95
CA ALA A 69 11.52 -20.99 4.18
C ALA A 69 10.77 -21.84 5.22
N ASP A 70 10.00 -21.21 6.11
CA ASP A 70 9.13 -21.88 7.10
C ASP A 70 7.75 -22.27 6.53
N GLY A 71 7.51 -22.06 5.23
CA GLY A 71 6.23 -22.27 4.56
C GLY A 71 5.24 -21.10 4.73
N GLY A 72 5.64 -20.03 5.43
CA GLY A 72 4.88 -18.79 5.52
C GLY A 72 4.99 -17.94 4.26
N ALA A 73 4.41 -16.73 4.31
CA ALA A 73 4.42 -15.78 3.20
C ALA A 73 4.45 -14.33 3.70
N ASP A 74 5.07 -13.45 2.92
CA ASP A 74 4.90 -12.00 3.01
C ASP A 74 4.11 -11.55 1.78
N LEU A 75 2.98 -10.91 1.98
CA LEU A 75 2.12 -10.38 0.93
C LEU A 75 1.95 -8.89 1.18
N VAL A 76 2.54 -8.04 0.34
CA VAL A 76 2.35 -6.59 0.40
C VAL A 76 1.74 -6.14 -0.91
N THR A 77 0.59 -5.49 -0.85
CA THR A 77 -0.10 -4.94 -2.02
C THR A 77 -0.23 -3.44 -1.83
N ILE A 78 0.35 -2.66 -2.74
CA ILE A 78 0.15 -1.21 -2.85
C ILE A 78 -0.87 -1.01 -3.96
N LEU A 79 -2.12 -0.80 -3.58
CA LEU A 79 -3.26 -0.78 -4.48
C LEU A 79 -3.08 0.25 -5.60
N GLY A 80 -3.61 -0.11 -6.77
CA GLY A 80 -3.34 0.56 -8.02
C GLY A 80 -4.41 0.33 -9.07
N PHE A 81 -4.07 0.64 -10.32
CA PHE A 81 -4.92 0.47 -11.50
C PHE A 81 -4.22 -0.33 -12.61
N ASN A 82 -3.05 -0.90 -12.32
CA ASN A 82 -2.30 -1.79 -13.21
C ASN A 82 -2.65 -3.27 -12.94
N ASP A 83 -2.01 -4.17 -13.69
CA ASP A 83 -2.19 -5.62 -13.64
C ASP A 83 -1.38 -6.32 -12.53
N VAL A 84 -0.48 -5.60 -11.86
CA VAL A 84 0.34 -6.12 -10.75
C VAL A 84 -0.46 -6.20 -9.45
N THR A 85 -1.46 -5.35 -9.30
CA THR A 85 -2.22 -5.23 -8.06
C THR A 85 -3.69 -5.50 -8.31
N MET A 86 -4.41 -5.83 -7.23
CA MET A 86 -5.86 -5.78 -7.29
C MET A 86 -6.30 -4.36 -7.67
N ASP A 87 -7.21 -4.33 -8.61
CA ASP A 87 -7.78 -3.11 -9.12
C ASP A 87 -8.59 -2.40 -8.03
N MET A 88 -8.19 -1.18 -7.66
CA MET A 88 -8.88 -0.41 -6.62
C MET A 88 -10.37 -0.19 -6.89
N LEU A 89 -10.81 -0.19 -8.15
CA LEU A 89 -12.22 0.04 -8.49
C LEU A 89 -13.05 -1.25 -8.52
N GLU A 90 -12.41 -2.43 -8.50
CA GLU A 90 -13.10 -3.73 -8.56
C GLU A 90 -13.23 -4.42 -7.20
N MET A 91 -12.76 -3.80 -6.11
CA MET A 91 -12.88 -4.35 -4.75
C MET A 91 -14.32 -4.23 -4.21
N ASP A 92 -14.96 -5.36 -3.91
CA ASP A 92 -16.26 -5.44 -3.23
C ASP A 92 -16.12 -5.11 -1.73
N GLY A 93 -16.10 -3.81 -1.40
CA GLY A 93 -16.10 -3.30 -0.02
C GLY A 93 -14.77 -2.67 0.43
N PRO A 94 -14.84 -1.81 1.45
CA PRO A 94 -14.58 -0.38 1.34
C PRO A 94 -13.14 -0.04 0.96
N VAL A 95 -12.96 0.56 -0.23
CA VAL A 95 -11.81 1.43 -0.51
C VAL A 95 -11.78 2.59 0.50
N VAL A 96 -12.92 2.93 1.11
CA VAL A 96 -13.05 3.95 2.16
C VAL A 96 -13.87 3.46 3.36
N GLU A 97 -13.25 3.31 4.53
CA GLU A 97 -13.90 2.93 5.80
C GLU A 97 -13.73 4.03 6.85
N ASP A 98 -14.82 4.51 7.46
CA ASP A 98 -14.79 5.58 8.48
C ASP A 98 -14.00 6.85 8.06
N GLY A 99 -14.01 7.12 6.76
CA GLY A 99 -13.31 8.24 6.13
C GLY A 99 -11.82 7.99 5.86
N PHE A 100 -11.35 6.75 6.00
CA PHE A 100 -10.01 6.32 5.64
C PHE A 100 -10.01 5.60 4.30
N LEU A 101 -9.30 6.14 3.31
CA LEU A 101 -9.07 5.49 2.04
C LEU A 101 -7.87 4.57 2.13
N VAL A 102 -8.07 3.26 2.09
CA VAL A 102 -6.99 2.26 2.14
C VAL A 102 -6.27 2.23 0.80
N PHE A 103 -4.94 2.32 0.81
CA PHE A 103 -4.10 2.27 -0.38
C PHE A 103 -3.08 1.13 -0.35
N ALA A 104 -2.85 0.49 0.81
CA ALA A 104 -1.98 -0.66 0.88
C ALA A 104 -2.43 -1.65 1.95
N ASN A 105 -2.23 -2.93 1.69
CA ASN A 105 -2.45 -4.03 2.62
C ASN A 105 -1.19 -4.88 2.70
N CYS A 106 -0.75 -5.20 3.92
CA CYS A 106 0.39 -6.07 4.15
C CYS A 106 -0.05 -7.22 5.05
N VAL A 107 -0.08 -8.44 4.52
CA VAL A 107 -0.46 -9.66 5.23
C VAL A 107 0.79 -10.52 5.42
N TYR A 108 1.03 -10.93 6.66
CA TYR A 108 2.20 -11.72 7.02
C TYR A 108 1.77 -13.03 7.65
N HIS A 109 2.21 -14.13 7.04
CA HIS A 109 2.01 -15.49 7.49
C HIS A 109 3.32 -16.04 8.06
N ARG A 110 3.29 -16.53 9.29
CA ARG A 110 4.44 -17.11 9.99
C ARG A 110 4.06 -18.43 10.60
N TYR A 111 4.96 -19.41 10.58
CA TYR A 111 4.76 -20.63 11.36
C TYR A 111 5.49 -20.53 12.71
N ARG A 112 4.75 -20.70 13.81
CA ARG A 112 5.30 -20.83 15.17
C ARG A 112 4.74 -22.10 15.80
N ASP A 113 5.62 -23.01 16.22
CA ASP A 113 5.23 -24.27 16.84
C ASP A 113 4.18 -25.07 16.05
N SER A 114 4.33 -25.10 14.72
CA SER A 114 3.39 -25.73 13.76
C SER A 114 2.00 -25.07 13.67
N GLN A 115 1.81 -23.89 14.24
CA GLN A 115 0.62 -23.07 14.07
C GLN A 115 0.91 -21.89 13.14
N LEU A 116 -0.05 -21.61 12.26
CA LEU A 116 -0.03 -20.43 11.41
C LEU A 116 -0.43 -19.21 12.24
N ASP A 117 0.47 -18.25 12.34
CA ASP A 117 0.27 -16.92 12.90
C ASP A 117 0.16 -15.94 11.74
N THR A 118 -0.99 -15.29 11.64
CA THR A 118 -1.29 -14.27 10.63
C THR A 118 -1.40 -12.93 11.32
N TYR A 119 -0.88 -11.88 10.70
CA TYR A 119 -1.09 -10.50 11.13
C TYR A 119 -1.05 -9.57 9.93
N GLU A 120 -1.74 -8.45 10.05
CA GLU A 120 -2.00 -7.55 8.93
C GLU A 120 -1.70 -6.10 9.31
N TYR A 121 -1.27 -5.35 8.30
CA TYR A 121 -1.07 -3.90 8.34
C TYR A 121 -1.78 -3.27 7.16
N ASP A 122 -2.76 -2.42 7.42
CA ASP A 122 -3.41 -1.62 6.39
C ASP A 122 -2.95 -0.18 6.50
N PHE A 123 -2.72 0.45 5.35
CA PHE A 123 -2.31 1.84 5.27
C PHE A 123 -3.32 2.65 4.48
N ALA A 124 -3.67 3.81 5.03
CA ALA A 124 -4.77 4.61 4.52
C ALA A 124 -4.50 6.12 4.60
N PHE A 125 -5.23 6.89 3.81
CA PHE A 125 -5.32 8.34 3.91
C PHE A 125 -6.62 8.75 4.56
N ASP A 126 -6.63 9.81 5.39
CA ASP A 126 -7.88 10.44 5.79
C ASP A 126 -8.47 11.23 4.61
N VAL A 127 -9.57 10.73 4.03
CA VAL A 127 -10.33 11.41 2.97
C VAL A 127 -11.53 12.20 3.51
N SER A 128 -11.80 12.10 4.83
CA SER A 128 -12.81 12.94 5.48
C SER A 128 -12.38 14.40 5.64
N GLY A 129 -11.06 14.66 5.66
CA GLY A 129 -10.49 15.99 5.91
C GLY A 129 -10.61 16.46 7.35
N THR A 130 -10.96 15.57 8.28
CA THR A 130 -11.15 15.91 9.71
C THR A 130 -9.92 15.61 10.56
N ARG A 131 -8.97 14.83 10.04
CA ARG A 131 -7.81 14.35 10.79
C ARG A 131 -6.52 14.99 10.26
N LYS A 132 -5.42 14.72 10.98
CA LYS A 132 -4.09 15.23 10.61
C LYS A 132 -3.69 14.64 9.24
N PRO A 133 -3.25 15.45 8.26
CA PRO A 133 -2.77 14.91 6.98
C PRO A 133 -1.61 13.92 7.16
N GLY A 134 -1.58 12.90 6.31
CA GLY A 134 -0.55 11.88 6.26
C GLY A 134 -1.12 10.48 6.11
N VAL A 135 -0.25 9.49 6.28
CA VAL A 135 -0.58 8.07 6.22
C VAL A 135 -0.96 7.58 7.61
N TYR A 136 -2.10 6.90 7.69
CA TYR A 136 -2.58 6.18 8.85
C TYR A 136 -2.30 4.69 8.68
N ARG A 137 -2.11 4.01 9.81
CA ARG A 137 -1.86 2.58 9.89
C ARG A 137 -2.91 1.93 10.78
N TYR A 138 -3.47 0.84 10.30
CA TYR A 138 -4.29 -0.09 11.07
C TYR A 138 -3.51 -1.40 11.19
N GLU A 139 -3.62 -2.04 12.35
CA GLU A 139 -2.91 -3.28 12.67
C GLU A 139 -3.93 -4.29 13.16
N SER A 140 -3.84 -5.54 12.69
CA SER A 140 -4.75 -6.58 13.16
C SER A 140 -4.06 -7.93 13.29
N THR A 141 -4.69 -8.79 14.08
CA THR A 141 -4.43 -10.23 14.11
C THR A 141 -5.78 -10.96 14.08
N PRO A 142 -5.81 -12.27 13.79
CA PRO A 142 -7.06 -13.06 13.81
C PRO A 142 -7.83 -13.01 15.14
N ARG A 143 -7.18 -12.60 16.23
CA ARG A 143 -7.80 -12.50 17.57
C ARG A 143 -8.20 -11.08 17.92
N ASN A 144 -7.71 -10.08 17.19
CA ASN A 144 -7.90 -8.68 17.52
C ASN A 144 -7.92 -7.83 16.26
N THR A 145 -9.14 -7.48 15.86
CA THR A 145 -9.47 -6.68 14.66
C THR A 145 -10.15 -5.36 15.01
N ASP A 146 -10.30 -5.04 16.30
CA ASP A 146 -10.98 -3.82 16.76
C ASP A 146 -9.94 -2.75 17.17
N GLN A 147 -8.99 -2.50 16.28
CA GLN A 147 -7.96 -1.46 16.46
C GLN A 147 -8.33 -0.21 15.66
N PRO A 148 -8.06 1.00 16.18
CA PRO A 148 -8.25 2.21 15.38
C PRO A 148 -7.11 2.40 14.38
N PHE A 149 -7.37 3.09 13.28
CA PHE A 149 -6.32 3.68 12.46
C PHE A 149 -5.55 4.74 13.27
N ILE A 150 -4.22 4.64 13.29
CA ILE A 150 -3.31 5.54 14.01
C ILE A 150 -2.44 6.28 13.00
N TRP A 151 -2.24 7.59 13.20
CA TRP A 151 -1.35 8.39 12.36
C TRP A 151 0.08 7.83 12.41
N HIS A 152 0.69 7.56 11.26
CA HIS A 152 1.93 6.79 11.16
C HIS A 152 3.06 7.55 10.43
N ALA A 153 2.79 8.10 9.26
CA ALA A 153 3.79 8.80 8.45
C ALA A 153 3.25 10.14 7.90
N SER A 154 4.14 11.08 7.58
CA SER A 154 3.76 12.42 7.12
C SER A 154 3.14 12.46 5.73
N ASP A 155 3.56 11.56 4.86
CA ASP A 155 3.11 11.42 3.48
C ASP A 155 3.43 10.01 2.96
N PHE A 156 2.96 9.69 1.76
CA PHE A 156 3.21 8.43 1.08
C PHE A 156 4.70 8.15 0.84
N CYS A 157 5.49 9.17 0.50
CA CYS A 157 6.92 8.98 0.27
C CYS A 157 7.64 8.53 1.54
N ALA A 158 7.31 9.11 2.69
CA ALA A 158 7.88 8.74 3.98
C ALA A 158 7.52 7.29 4.36
N TRP A 159 6.27 6.90 4.10
CA TRP A 159 5.85 5.50 4.28
C TRP A 159 6.57 4.54 3.33
N LEU A 160 6.68 4.87 2.04
CA LEU A 160 7.34 4.01 1.05
C LEU A 160 8.86 3.89 1.32
N GLU A 161 9.48 4.97 1.80
CA GLU A 161 10.86 4.94 2.27
C GLU A 161 11.03 3.93 3.42
N GLU A 162 10.17 3.99 4.44
CA GLU A 162 10.17 3.02 5.54
C GLU A 162 9.94 1.59 5.04
N LEU A 163 8.95 1.36 4.16
CA LEU A 163 8.65 0.03 3.60
C LEU A 163 9.87 -0.57 2.90
N THR A 164 10.57 0.22 2.08
CA THR A 164 11.76 -0.24 1.36
C THR A 164 12.95 -0.46 2.27
N GLU A 165 13.15 0.34 3.31
CA GLU A 165 14.19 0.13 4.34
C GLU A 165 13.97 -1.18 5.11
N ARG A 166 12.71 -1.57 5.27
CA ARG A 166 12.30 -2.82 5.91
C ARG A 166 12.26 -4.02 4.97
N ASN A 167 12.63 -3.86 3.69
CA ASN A 167 12.49 -4.90 2.66
C ASN A 167 11.07 -5.50 2.58
N GLY A 168 10.04 -4.66 2.79
CA GLY A 168 8.64 -5.05 2.71
C GLY A 168 8.10 -5.79 3.94
N VAL A 169 8.78 -5.79 5.08
CA VAL A 169 8.37 -6.58 6.26
C VAL A 169 8.15 -5.71 7.50
N TYR A 170 6.92 -5.70 8.00
CA TYR A 170 6.60 -5.20 9.34
C TYR A 170 6.67 -6.32 10.39
N GLU A 171 7.05 -5.94 11.61
CA GLU A 171 7.06 -6.84 12.76
C GLU A 171 5.64 -7.19 13.17
N ARG A 172 5.44 -8.33 13.86
CA ARG A 172 4.13 -8.69 14.38
C ARG A 172 3.67 -7.65 15.42
N PRO A 173 2.41 -7.18 15.40
CA PRO A 173 1.86 -6.33 16.45
C PRO A 173 2.02 -6.94 17.84
N ALA A 174 2.22 -6.09 18.84
CA ALA A 174 2.50 -6.48 20.22
C ALA A 174 1.24 -6.85 21.04
N PHE A 175 0.05 -6.68 20.47
CA PHE A 175 -1.21 -7.06 21.11
C PHE A 175 -1.60 -8.51 20.77
N GLU A 176 -2.34 -9.12 21.69
CA GLU A 176 -2.95 -10.44 21.52
C GLU A 176 -4.27 -10.36 20.77
#